data_AF-A0AAU4GDS7-F1
#
_entry.id   AF-A0AAU4GDS7-F1
#
_cell.length_a   1.000
_cell.length_b   1.000
_cell.length_c   1.000
_cell.angle_alpha   90.00
_cell.angle_beta   90.00
_cell.angle_gamma   90.00
#
_symmetry.space_group_name_H-M   'P 1'
#
loop_
_entity.id
_entity.type
_entity.pdbx_description
1 polymer ?
#
loop_
_entity_poly.entity_id
_entity_poly.type
_entity_poly.pdbx_seq_one_letter_code
_entity_poly.pdbx_strand_id
1 'polypeptide(L)'
;MSFVDASGLGYRHVLLVEPTSDTDFAAVTGHGHGLTWAGNYLFVATTGGLIRVFDTTHFWKVDDSAANVGLGSDGKYHAAYYDYVMPQVGAYWYPGGGACTPVTGARPCFTSLSADHSDSMFVTSEYVPTAAGGRILRWPSDAATGLLKPSADGLVHAAEGFSSPVWGMQGAVSRNGYFVITGVCPEYAGKPGDHPSCLHGGVGGVSTARLSGQAPVNSENLAYWPATGELWLINEQLRERVTVHLPWPSLTGRP
;
A
#
# COMPACT_ATOMS: atom_id res chain seq x y z
N MET A 1 2.36 -11.26 -5.55
CA MET A 1 1.17 -10.86 -4.75
C MET A 1 0.35 -12.11 -4.46
N SER A 2 -0.37 -12.16 -3.33
CA SER A 2 -1.28 -13.27 -3.03
C SER A 2 -2.72 -12.77 -3.00
N PHE A 3 -3.61 -13.44 -3.71
CA PHE A 3 -5.06 -13.20 -3.65
C PHE A 3 -5.68 -14.34 -2.87
N VAL A 4 -6.36 -14.02 -1.78
CA VAL A 4 -6.93 -14.98 -0.83
C VAL A 4 -8.44 -14.89 -0.90
N ASP A 5 -9.11 -16.02 -1.05
CA ASP A 5 -10.54 -16.15 -0.80
C ASP A 5 -10.75 -16.18 0.71
N ALA A 6 -11.29 -15.08 1.26
CA ALA A 6 -11.53 -14.96 2.69
C ALA A 6 -12.55 -15.98 3.24
N SER A 7 -13.38 -16.59 2.39
CA SER A 7 -14.40 -17.56 2.78
C SER A 7 -13.91 -19.00 2.74
N GLY A 8 -13.24 -19.38 1.64
CA GLY A 8 -12.71 -20.74 1.42
C GLY A 8 -11.26 -20.92 1.86
N LEU A 9 -10.56 -19.84 2.24
CA LEU A 9 -9.14 -19.79 2.60
C LEU A 9 -8.16 -20.27 1.50
N GLY A 10 -8.68 -20.53 0.29
CA GLY A 10 -7.85 -20.78 -0.88
C GLY A 10 -7.12 -19.51 -1.29
N TYR A 11 -5.91 -19.65 -1.80
CA TYR A 11 -5.16 -18.52 -2.33
C TYR A 11 -4.45 -18.86 -3.63
N ARG A 12 -4.15 -17.83 -4.41
CA ARG A 12 -3.26 -17.91 -5.57
C ARG A 12 -2.20 -16.84 -5.49
N HIS A 13 -0.98 -17.24 -5.84
CA HIS A 13 0.10 -16.30 -6.07
C HIS A 13 0.03 -15.81 -7.51
N VAL A 14 0.17 -14.50 -7.67
CA VAL A 14 0.14 -13.82 -8.96
C VAL A 14 1.38 -12.94 -9.06
N LEU A 15 2.13 -13.14 -10.14
CA LEU A 15 3.31 -12.33 -10.41
C LEU A 15 2.87 -11.01 -11.05
N LEU A 16 3.30 -9.89 -10.47
CA LEU A 16 3.09 -8.58 -11.09
C LEU A 16 4.14 -8.39 -12.18
N VAL A 17 3.69 -8.05 -13.39
CA VAL A 17 4.57 -7.93 -14.56
C VAL A 17 4.38 -6.58 -15.24
N GLU A 18 5.41 -6.10 -15.93
CA GLU A 18 5.36 -4.90 -16.77
C GLU A 18 5.61 -5.26 -18.24
N PRO A 19 4.87 -4.67 -19.20
CA PRO A 19 5.12 -4.90 -20.62
C PRO A 19 6.53 -4.46 -21.00
N THR A 20 7.24 -5.30 -21.75
CA THR A 20 8.55 -4.96 -22.35
C THR A 20 8.44 -4.77 -23.85
N SER A 21 7.36 -5.27 -24.46
CA SER A 21 6.97 -5.05 -25.85
C SER A 21 5.47 -5.34 -26.02
N ASP A 22 4.96 -5.24 -27.25
CA ASP A 22 3.56 -5.61 -27.56
C ASP A 22 3.27 -7.11 -27.37
N THR A 23 4.31 -7.94 -27.27
CA THR A 23 4.20 -9.41 -27.21
C THR A 23 5.00 -10.01 -26.05
N ASP A 24 5.43 -9.22 -25.07
CA ASP A 24 6.25 -9.74 -23.98
C ASP A 24 6.19 -8.87 -22.72
N PHE A 25 6.60 -9.45 -21.59
CA PHE A 25 6.61 -8.82 -20.28
C PHE A 25 7.77 -9.31 -19.41
N ALA A 26 8.12 -8.50 -18.40
CA ALA A 26 9.09 -8.87 -17.37
C ALA A 26 8.46 -8.75 -15.99
N ALA A 27 9.04 -9.44 -15.00
CA ALA A 27 8.63 -9.30 -13.62
C ALA A 27 8.87 -7.87 -13.14
N VAL A 28 7.89 -7.29 -12.44
CA VAL A 28 8.12 -6.05 -11.70
C VAL A 28 9.09 -6.36 -10.56
N THR A 29 10.26 -5.73 -10.61
CA THR A 29 11.30 -5.91 -9.59
C THR A 29 11.25 -4.81 -8.53
N GLY A 30 11.83 -5.10 -7.38
CA GLY A 30 11.94 -4.16 -6.27
C GLY A 30 10.98 -4.45 -5.12
N HIS A 31 10.95 -3.52 -4.18
CA HIS A 31 10.14 -3.62 -2.97
C HIS A 31 8.78 -2.94 -3.19
N GLY A 32 7.70 -3.65 -2.85
CA GLY A 32 6.35 -3.10 -2.81
C GLY A 32 6.11 -2.45 -1.46
N HIS A 33 6.32 -1.14 -1.40
CA HIS A 33 6.25 -0.32 -0.19
C HIS A 33 4.82 -0.10 0.31
N GLY A 34 3.79 -0.37 -0.51
CA GLY A 34 2.42 -0.15 -0.09
C GLY A 34 1.42 -0.64 -1.14
N LEU A 35 0.21 -0.95 -0.69
CA LEU A 35 -0.81 -1.56 -1.53
C LEU A 35 -2.21 -1.08 -1.15
N THR A 36 -2.98 -0.62 -2.13
CA THR A 36 -4.43 -0.49 -1.97
C THR A 36 -5.17 -0.99 -3.21
N TRP A 37 -6.48 -1.16 -3.07
CA TRP A 37 -7.38 -1.54 -4.15
C TRP A 37 -8.58 -0.59 -4.16
N ALA A 38 -8.90 -0.02 -5.32
CA ALA A 38 -10.17 0.65 -5.58
C ALA A 38 -10.77 0.22 -6.93
N GLY A 39 -12.07 -0.10 -6.96
CA GLY A 39 -12.74 -0.59 -8.17
C GLY A 39 -12.14 -1.90 -8.66
N ASN A 40 -11.64 -1.93 -9.89
CA ASN A 40 -10.89 -3.06 -10.44
C ASN A 40 -9.36 -2.89 -10.33
N TYR A 41 -8.89 -1.75 -9.83
CA TYR A 41 -7.48 -1.38 -9.90
C TYR A 41 -6.74 -1.66 -8.60
N LEU A 42 -5.63 -2.38 -8.71
CA LEU A 42 -4.65 -2.58 -7.66
C LEU A 42 -3.53 -1.55 -7.82
N PHE A 43 -3.22 -0.83 -6.76
CA PHE A 43 -2.18 0.19 -6.74
C PHE A 43 -1.04 -0.26 -5.83
N VAL A 44 0.18 -0.28 -6.37
CA VAL A 44 1.37 -0.71 -5.65
C VAL A 44 2.37 0.44 -5.60
N ALA A 45 2.63 0.97 -4.41
CA ALA A 45 3.70 1.92 -4.20
C ALA A 45 5.05 1.19 -4.30
N THR A 46 5.98 1.76 -5.06
CA THR A 46 7.33 1.24 -5.28
C THR A 46 8.35 2.35 -5.06
N THR A 47 9.64 1.99 -5.09
CA THR A 47 10.75 2.90 -4.82
C THR A 47 10.67 4.19 -5.66
N GLY A 48 11.02 5.33 -5.05
CA GLY A 48 11.07 6.63 -5.73
C GLY A 48 9.72 7.36 -5.84
N GLY A 49 8.68 6.86 -5.18
CA GLY A 49 7.33 7.45 -5.23
C GLY A 49 6.57 7.11 -6.51
N LEU A 50 6.94 6.00 -7.16
CA LEU A 50 6.19 5.41 -8.27
C LEU A 50 5.03 4.59 -7.72
N ILE A 51 3.80 4.88 -8.14
CA ILE A 51 2.64 4.03 -7.87
C ILE A 51 2.30 3.30 -9.17
N ARG A 52 2.48 1.98 -9.19
CA ARG A 52 2.13 1.12 -10.33
C ARG A 52 0.66 0.72 -10.22
N VAL A 53 -0.04 0.69 -11.35
CA VAL A 53 -1.47 0.36 -11.44
C VAL A 53 -1.63 -0.94 -12.22
N PHE A 54 -2.36 -1.89 -11.64
CA PHE A 54 -2.69 -3.17 -12.23
C PHE A 54 -4.20 -3.35 -12.26
N ASP A 55 -4.71 -4.13 -13.21
CA ASP A 55 -6.14 -4.40 -13.32
C ASP A 55 -6.45 -5.84 -12.89
N THR A 56 -7.28 -5.96 -11.86
CA THR A 56 -7.73 -7.24 -11.29
C THR A 56 -8.70 -7.99 -12.20
N THR A 57 -9.16 -7.42 -13.32
CA THR A 57 -9.87 -8.21 -14.36
C THR A 57 -8.91 -8.89 -15.34
N HIS A 58 -7.61 -8.64 -15.22
CA HIS A 58 -6.57 -9.16 -16.13
C HIS A 58 -5.64 -10.18 -15.44
N PHE A 59 -6.22 -11.25 -14.89
CA PHE A 59 -5.45 -12.43 -14.48
C PHE A 59 -5.13 -13.29 -15.70
N TRP A 60 -3.89 -13.22 -16.19
CA TRP A 60 -3.47 -14.02 -17.34
C TRP A 60 -2.86 -15.32 -16.86
N LYS A 61 -3.48 -16.43 -17.26
CA LYS A 61 -2.91 -17.76 -17.01
C LYS A 61 -1.72 -17.98 -17.94
N VAL A 62 -0.63 -18.48 -17.37
CA VAL A 62 0.62 -18.77 -18.08
C VAL A 62 1.06 -20.20 -17.79
N ASP A 63 2.14 -20.65 -18.42
CA ASP A 63 2.76 -21.94 -18.15
C ASP A 63 3.66 -21.80 -16.90
N ASP A 64 3.44 -22.66 -15.91
CA ASP A 64 4.13 -22.65 -14.61
C ASP A 64 5.33 -23.62 -14.59
N SER A 65 5.68 -24.23 -15.72
CA SER A 65 6.73 -25.26 -15.76
C SER A 65 8.16 -24.72 -15.76
N ALA A 66 8.37 -23.41 -15.93
CA ALA A 66 9.70 -22.83 -16.05
C ALA A 66 9.93 -21.54 -15.24
N ALA A 67 11.21 -21.28 -14.98
CA ALA A 67 11.69 -20.15 -14.18
C ALA A 67 11.71 -18.81 -14.96
N ASN A 68 11.73 -18.86 -16.30
CA ASN A 68 11.75 -17.64 -17.09
C ASN A 68 10.44 -16.85 -16.92
N VAL A 69 10.51 -15.55 -17.18
CA VAL A 69 9.35 -14.65 -17.17
C VAL A 69 9.23 -14.06 -18.56
N GLY A 70 8.01 -14.07 -19.10
CA GLY A 70 7.74 -13.63 -20.47
C GLY A 70 7.74 -14.78 -21.47
N LEU A 71 7.88 -14.45 -22.75
CA LEU A 71 7.83 -15.39 -23.87
C LEU A 71 9.07 -16.29 -23.89
N GLY A 72 8.87 -17.58 -23.66
CA GLY A 72 9.89 -18.61 -23.74
C GLY A 72 10.24 -19.01 -25.18
N SER A 73 11.40 -19.66 -25.34
CA SER A 73 11.83 -20.22 -26.63
C SER A 73 10.95 -21.38 -27.12
N ASP A 74 10.11 -21.94 -26.25
CA ASP A 74 9.08 -22.93 -26.55
C ASP A 74 7.78 -22.30 -27.10
N GLY A 75 7.73 -20.98 -27.22
CA GLY A 75 6.58 -20.22 -27.71
C GLY A 75 5.46 -20.03 -26.67
N LYS A 76 5.71 -20.36 -25.40
CA LYS A 76 4.76 -20.16 -24.30
C LYS A 76 5.19 -19.01 -23.40
N TYR A 77 4.23 -18.39 -22.71
CA TYR A 77 4.54 -17.44 -21.65
C TYR A 77 4.75 -18.16 -20.32
N HIS A 78 5.76 -17.74 -19.58
CA HIS A 78 6.11 -18.27 -18.27
C HIS A 78 6.20 -17.15 -17.23
N ALA A 79 6.12 -17.49 -15.95
CA ALA A 79 6.16 -16.52 -14.87
C ALA A 79 6.87 -17.02 -13.61
N ALA A 80 8.10 -17.51 -13.76
CA ALA A 80 8.90 -17.95 -12.61
C ALA A 80 8.16 -18.96 -11.70
N TYR A 81 7.54 -19.98 -12.31
CA TYR A 81 6.71 -20.99 -11.66
C TYR A 81 5.37 -20.49 -11.06
N TYR A 82 4.95 -19.27 -11.40
CA TYR A 82 3.59 -18.80 -11.08
C TYR A 82 2.62 -19.22 -12.18
N ASP A 83 1.42 -19.65 -11.78
CA ASP A 83 0.31 -19.98 -12.70
C ASP A 83 -0.28 -18.74 -13.39
N TYR A 84 -0.12 -17.56 -12.80
CA TYR A 84 -0.78 -16.33 -13.22
C TYR A 84 0.15 -15.12 -13.16
N VAL A 85 0.01 -14.25 -14.15
CA VAL A 85 0.54 -12.90 -14.15
C VAL A 85 -0.58 -11.86 -14.13
N MET A 86 -0.26 -10.69 -13.59
CA MET A 86 -1.11 -9.50 -13.69
C MET A 86 -0.27 -8.36 -14.28
N PRO A 87 -0.56 -7.95 -15.53
CA PRO A 87 0.17 -6.87 -16.19
C PRO A 87 -0.16 -5.50 -15.61
N GLN A 88 0.87 -4.64 -15.53
CA GLN A 88 0.70 -3.23 -15.26
C GLN A 88 -0.08 -2.57 -16.40
N VAL A 89 -1.11 -1.79 -16.05
CA VAL A 89 -1.96 -1.03 -16.99
C VAL A 89 -1.75 0.47 -16.92
N GLY A 90 -1.03 0.95 -15.91
CA GLY A 90 -0.71 2.37 -15.74
C GLY A 90 0.23 2.63 -14.58
N ALA A 91 0.58 3.89 -14.37
CA ALA A 91 1.38 4.32 -13.25
C ALA A 91 1.18 5.82 -12.94
N TYR A 92 1.53 6.22 -11.72
CA TYR A 92 1.68 7.61 -11.30
C TYR A 92 3.10 7.84 -10.82
N TRP A 93 3.71 8.94 -11.23
CA TRP A 93 5.09 9.29 -10.90
C TRP A 93 5.26 10.82 -10.80
N TYR A 94 6.35 11.25 -10.17
CA TYR A 94 6.66 12.67 -10.06
C TYR A 94 7.08 13.27 -11.40
N PRO A 95 6.61 14.50 -11.75
CA PRO A 95 7.12 15.23 -12.90
C PRO A 95 8.65 15.32 -12.90
N GLY A 96 9.25 14.99 -14.06
CA GLY A 96 10.71 14.91 -14.24
C GLY A 96 11.38 13.67 -13.63
N GLY A 97 10.63 12.76 -13.00
CA GLY A 97 11.15 11.55 -12.37
C GLY A 97 12.13 11.83 -11.22
N GLY A 98 12.82 10.79 -10.76
CA GLY A 98 13.89 10.89 -9.76
C GLY A 98 13.51 10.32 -8.39
N ALA A 99 14.47 10.41 -7.46
CA ALA A 99 14.31 9.86 -6.12
C ALA A 99 13.36 10.71 -5.26
N CYS A 100 12.77 10.05 -4.27
CA CYS A 100 12.07 10.67 -3.16
C CYS A 100 13.04 10.80 -1.98
N THR A 101 12.75 11.74 -1.08
CA THR A 101 13.44 11.85 0.21
C THR A 101 12.38 12.11 1.27
N PRO A 102 12.27 11.28 2.33
CA PRO A 102 11.28 11.49 3.38
C PRO A 102 11.36 12.90 3.96
N VAL A 103 10.22 13.45 4.40
CA VAL A 103 10.05 14.74 5.09
C VAL A 103 10.56 15.99 4.37
N THR A 104 11.06 15.87 3.13
CA THR A 104 11.64 16.99 2.38
C THR A 104 11.03 17.15 0.99
N GLY A 105 11.05 18.39 0.50
CA GLY A 105 10.66 18.74 -0.87
C GLY A 105 9.23 18.35 -1.26
N ALA A 106 8.97 18.35 -2.56
CA ALA A 106 7.67 18.02 -3.16
C ALA A 106 7.56 16.56 -3.65
N ARG A 107 8.51 15.69 -3.26
CA ARG A 107 8.59 14.29 -3.71
C ARG A 107 8.62 13.32 -2.52
N PRO A 108 7.48 13.15 -1.83
CA PRO A 108 7.38 12.24 -0.70
C PRO A 108 7.71 10.78 -1.04
N CYS A 109 8.27 10.06 -0.07
CA CYS A 109 8.48 8.61 -0.21
C CYS A 109 7.27 7.85 0.32
N PHE A 110 6.62 7.06 -0.51
CA PHE A 110 5.44 6.29 -0.10
C PHE A 110 5.85 4.94 0.51
N THR A 111 5.43 4.69 1.75
CA THR A 111 5.71 3.47 2.55
C THR A 111 4.46 2.76 3.01
N SER A 112 3.32 3.31 2.62
CA SER A 112 2.05 2.61 2.63
C SER A 112 1.14 3.29 1.62
N LEU A 113 0.08 2.57 1.26
CA LEU A 113 -1.00 3.09 0.46
C LEU A 113 -2.30 2.48 0.97
N SER A 114 -3.33 3.30 1.18
CA SER A 114 -4.66 2.83 1.57
C SER A 114 -5.74 3.66 0.89
N ALA A 115 -6.96 3.14 0.81
CA ALA A 115 -8.12 3.83 0.25
C ALA A 115 -9.12 4.17 1.35
N ASP A 116 -9.53 5.43 1.38
CA ASP A 116 -10.67 5.91 2.14
C ASP A 116 -11.90 5.97 1.22
N HIS A 117 -12.75 4.96 1.35
CA HIS A 117 -13.97 4.86 0.56
C HIS A 117 -15.06 5.83 1.00
N SER A 118 -14.91 6.51 2.14
CA SER A 118 -15.96 7.40 2.66
C SER A 118 -16.04 8.75 1.94
N ASP A 119 -14.92 9.22 1.39
CA ASP A 119 -14.82 10.49 0.68
C ASP A 119 -13.95 10.42 -0.58
N SER A 120 -13.65 9.21 -1.07
CA SER A 120 -12.90 8.94 -2.31
C SER A 120 -11.50 9.55 -2.29
N MET A 121 -10.70 9.10 -1.33
CA MET A 121 -9.32 9.55 -1.15
C MET A 121 -8.39 8.35 -1.03
N PHE A 122 -7.18 8.46 -1.56
CA PHE A 122 -6.08 7.57 -1.18
C PHE A 122 -5.24 8.22 -0.09
N VAL A 123 -4.70 7.42 0.82
CA VAL A 123 -3.81 7.88 1.88
C VAL A 123 -2.45 7.24 1.68
N THR A 124 -1.40 8.06 1.73
CA THR A 124 -0.01 7.61 1.72
C THR A 124 0.71 8.10 2.97
N SER A 125 1.70 7.34 3.43
CA SER A 125 2.58 7.75 4.53
C SER A 125 4.05 7.70 4.13
N GLU A 126 4.88 8.48 4.83
CA GLU A 126 6.34 8.37 4.77
C GLU A 126 6.91 7.71 6.03
N TYR A 127 7.85 6.79 5.84
CA TYR A 127 8.68 6.24 6.91
C TYR A 127 9.87 7.15 7.21
N VAL A 128 10.11 7.38 8.50
CA VAL A 128 11.31 8.05 8.99
C VAL A 128 11.97 7.14 10.03
N PRO A 129 13.17 6.61 9.74
CA PRO A 129 13.82 5.65 10.63
C PRO A 129 14.14 6.32 11.96
N THR A 130 13.81 5.65 13.06
CA THR A 130 14.11 6.09 14.43
C THR A 130 13.64 7.51 14.75
N ALA A 131 12.62 8.03 14.06
CA ALA A 131 12.10 9.37 14.31
C ALA A 131 10.60 9.46 13.99
N ALA A 132 9.95 10.49 14.52
CA ALA A 132 8.66 10.95 14.05
C ALA A 132 8.82 11.93 12.88
N GLY A 133 7.71 12.47 12.38
CA GLY A 133 7.70 13.59 11.45
C GLY A 133 7.34 13.22 10.02
N GLY A 134 7.25 11.92 9.70
CA GLY A 134 6.83 11.43 8.39
C GLY A 134 5.49 12.03 7.97
N ARG A 135 5.36 12.41 6.70
CA ARG A 135 4.13 13.02 6.18
C ARG A 135 3.06 11.95 5.94
N ILE A 136 1.82 12.26 6.28
CA ILE A 136 0.63 11.59 5.74
C ILE A 136 -0.01 12.55 4.74
N LEU A 137 -0.39 12.05 3.58
CA LEU A 137 -0.98 12.83 2.49
C LEU A 137 -2.24 12.13 2.02
N ARG A 138 -3.29 12.91 1.69
CA ARG A 138 -4.49 12.36 1.03
C ARG A 138 -4.66 12.91 -0.37
N TRP A 139 -4.91 11.99 -1.29
CA TRP A 139 -4.96 12.22 -2.72
C TRP A 139 -6.37 11.96 -3.23
N PRO A 140 -7.00 12.92 -3.91
CA PRO A 140 -8.32 12.70 -4.49
C PRO A 140 -8.33 11.52 -5.45
N SER A 141 -9.34 10.67 -5.32
CA SER A 141 -9.68 9.64 -6.30
C SER A 141 -11.07 9.88 -6.88
N ASP A 142 -11.30 9.34 -8.06
CA ASP A 142 -12.59 9.38 -8.72
C ASP A 142 -13.36 8.10 -8.34
N ALA A 143 -14.47 8.25 -7.63
CA ALA A 143 -15.28 7.12 -7.15
C ALA A 143 -15.86 6.25 -8.28
N ALA A 144 -16.10 6.82 -9.46
CA ALA A 144 -16.69 6.09 -10.57
C ALA A 144 -15.66 5.20 -11.28
N THR A 145 -14.41 5.65 -11.34
CA THR A 145 -13.32 4.91 -12.02
C THR A 145 -12.39 4.16 -11.06
N GLY A 146 -12.32 4.55 -9.79
CA GLY A 146 -11.35 4.06 -8.82
C GLY A 146 -9.93 4.61 -8.98
N LEU A 147 -9.69 5.50 -9.96
CA LEU A 147 -8.37 6.06 -10.26
C LEU A 147 -8.09 7.34 -9.46
N LEU A 148 -6.81 7.70 -9.28
CA LEU A 148 -6.46 9.02 -8.75
C LEU A 148 -6.95 10.11 -9.72
N LYS A 149 -7.53 11.17 -9.15
CA LYS A 149 -8.20 12.22 -9.90
C LYS A 149 -7.21 13.33 -10.26
N PRO A 150 -6.88 13.50 -11.56
CA PRO A 150 -6.04 14.62 -11.98
C PRO A 150 -6.79 15.95 -11.86
N SER A 151 -6.02 17.01 -11.63
CA SER A 151 -6.46 18.39 -11.74
C SER A 151 -6.38 18.89 -13.19
N ALA A 152 -6.78 20.14 -13.43
CA ALA A 152 -6.82 20.72 -14.78
C ALA A 152 -5.44 20.80 -15.47
N ASP A 153 -4.35 20.76 -14.71
CA ASP A 153 -2.97 20.71 -15.21
C ASP A 153 -2.49 19.29 -15.56
N GLY A 154 -3.37 18.29 -15.43
CA GLY A 154 -3.05 16.89 -15.69
C GLY A 154 -2.27 16.19 -14.56
N LEU A 155 -2.04 16.86 -13.43
CA LEU A 155 -1.34 16.30 -12.27
C LEU A 155 -2.32 15.93 -11.16
N VAL A 156 -1.94 14.96 -10.33
CA VAL A 156 -2.66 14.65 -9.09
C VAL A 156 -2.01 15.45 -7.96
N HIS A 157 -2.80 16.28 -7.28
CA HIS A 157 -2.34 17.06 -6.12
C HIS A 157 -2.92 16.47 -4.83
N ALA A 158 -2.12 16.43 -3.78
CA ALA A 158 -2.62 16.09 -2.45
C ALA A 158 -3.61 17.18 -2.00
N ALA A 159 -4.79 16.77 -1.53
CA ALA A 159 -5.79 17.69 -1.00
C ALA A 159 -5.50 18.11 0.45
N GLU A 160 -4.81 17.24 1.17
CA GLU A 160 -4.40 17.47 2.55
C GLU A 160 -3.08 16.77 2.84
N GLY A 161 -2.37 17.31 3.82
CA GLY A 161 -1.12 16.73 4.29
C GLY A 161 -0.75 17.24 5.67
N PHE A 162 -0.20 16.35 6.49
CA PHE A 162 0.27 16.71 7.83
C PHE A 162 1.45 15.83 8.25
N SER A 163 2.23 16.32 9.20
CA SER A 163 3.32 15.57 9.81
C SER A 163 2.79 14.68 10.94
N SER A 164 3.15 13.40 10.91
CA SER A 164 2.74 12.43 11.93
C SER A 164 3.68 12.47 13.14
N PRO A 165 3.16 12.52 14.38
CA PRO A 165 3.99 12.42 15.58
C PRO A 165 4.40 10.97 15.90
N VAL A 166 3.92 9.98 15.13
CA VAL A 166 4.21 8.56 15.35
C VAL A 166 5.63 8.24 14.88
N TRP A 167 6.43 7.65 15.76
CA TRP A 167 7.81 7.28 15.47
C TRP A 167 7.87 6.04 14.60
N GLY A 168 8.75 6.05 13.60
CA GLY A 168 8.88 4.95 12.65
C GLY A 168 7.52 4.58 12.05
N MET A 169 6.70 5.59 11.72
CA MET A 169 5.41 5.38 11.08
C MET A 169 5.61 4.58 9.80
N GLN A 170 4.94 3.44 9.70
CA GLN A 170 5.04 2.60 8.51
C GLN A 170 3.78 2.71 7.64
N GLY A 171 2.62 2.96 8.24
CA GLY A 171 1.38 3.05 7.48
C GLY A 171 0.28 3.88 8.10
N ALA A 172 -0.65 4.29 7.24
CA ALA A 172 -1.82 5.06 7.64
C ALA A 172 -3.05 4.66 6.81
N VAL A 173 -4.20 4.68 7.46
CA VAL A 173 -5.52 4.62 6.83
C VAL A 173 -6.41 5.69 7.44
N SER A 174 -7.32 6.23 6.64
CA SER A 174 -8.38 7.12 7.13
C SER A 174 -9.76 6.57 6.81
N ARG A 175 -10.72 6.99 7.62
CA ARG A 175 -12.15 6.85 7.36
C ARG A 175 -12.91 7.95 8.07
N ASN A 176 -13.80 8.64 7.36
CA ASN A 176 -14.66 9.70 7.91
C ASN A 176 -13.85 10.74 8.72
N GLY A 177 -12.68 11.13 8.21
CA GLY A 177 -11.77 12.10 8.85
C GLY A 177 -11.03 11.59 10.10
N TYR A 178 -11.14 10.30 10.44
CA TYR A 178 -10.38 9.67 11.51
C TYR A 178 -9.28 8.78 10.93
N PHE A 179 -8.06 8.95 11.43
CA PHE A 179 -6.89 8.19 11.01
C PHE A 179 -6.57 7.09 12.00
N VAL A 180 -6.15 5.94 11.47
CA VAL A 180 -5.36 4.95 12.21
C VAL A 180 -3.98 4.88 11.56
N ILE A 181 -2.95 5.02 12.38
CA ILE A 181 -1.55 5.09 11.98
C ILE A 181 -0.80 3.96 12.70
N THR A 182 -0.02 3.18 11.97
CA THR A 182 0.89 2.18 12.53
C THR A 182 2.31 2.73 12.57
N GLY A 183 2.99 2.47 13.67
CA GLY A 183 4.41 2.75 13.83
C GLY A 183 4.97 2.06 15.05
N VAL A 184 6.21 2.35 15.39
CA VAL A 184 6.88 1.74 16.54
C VAL A 184 6.18 2.13 17.84
N CYS A 185 5.97 1.17 18.75
CA CYS A 185 5.37 1.48 20.06
C CYS A 185 6.21 2.54 20.82
N PRO A 186 5.58 3.46 21.58
CA PRO A 186 6.28 4.58 22.23
C PRO A 186 7.48 4.19 23.11
N GLU A 187 7.44 3.02 23.74
CA GLU A 187 8.51 2.49 24.59
C GLU A 187 9.81 2.19 23.83
N TYR A 188 9.71 2.08 22.50
CA TYR A 188 10.82 1.85 21.57
C TYR A 188 11.12 3.05 20.68
N ALA A 189 10.50 4.21 20.94
CA ALA A 189 10.78 5.43 20.20
C ALA A 189 12.28 5.75 20.21
N GLY A 190 12.84 5.94 19.00
CA GLY A 190 14.26 6.29 18.78
C GLY A 190 15.24 5.13 18.94
N LYS A 191 14.75 3.93 19.24
CA LYS A 191 15.59 2.74 19.31
C LYS A 191 15.67 2.11 17.92
N PRO A 192 16.88 1.83 17.41
CA PRO A 192 17.03 1.09 16.17
C PRO A 192 16.60 -0.37 16.35
N GLY A 193 16.32 -1.04 15.22
CA GLY A 193 15.97 -2.45 15.17
C GLY A 193 14.47 -2.72 15.00
N ASP A 194 14.14 -4.01 14.88
CA ASP A 194 12.78 -4.50 14.73
C ASP A 194 12.07 -4.49 16.09
N HIS A 195 10.95 -3.77 16.20
CA HIS A 195 10.18 -3.62 17.43
C HIS A 195 8.69 -3.86 17.18
N PRO A 196 7.93 -4.25 18.21
CA PRO A 196 6.46 -4.29 18.13
C PRO A 196 5.90 -2.94 17.67
N SER A 197 4.90 -3.00 16.80
CA SER A 197 4.18 -1.81 16.34
C SER A 197 3.00 -1.52 17.25
N CYS A 198 2.56 -0.27 17.26
CA CYS A 198 1.35 0.19 17.94
C CYS A 198 0.46 0.92 16.94
N LEU A 199 -0.85 0.82 17.15
CA LEU A 199 -1.83 1.62 16.42
C LEU A 199 -2.10 2.92 17.15
N HIS A 200 -2.17 4.01 16.41
CA HIS A 200 -2.46 5.35 16.90
C HIS A 200 -3.68 5.88 16.17
N GLY A 201 -4.66 6.40 16.90
CA GLY A 201 -5.92 6.90 16.36
C GLY A 201 -6.08 8.39 16.57
N GLY A 202 -6.70 9.10 15.62
CA GLY A 202 -6.95 10.51 15.81
C GLY A 202 -7.44 11.30 14.61
N VAL A 203 -7.45 12.62 14.76
CA VAL A 203 -7.70 13.58 13.69
C VAL A 203 -6.35 14.06 13.16
N GLY A 204 -6.13 13.90 11.85
CA GLY A 204 -4.89 14.23 11.18
C GLY A 204 -4.43 15.66 11.45
N GLY A 205 -3.15 15.84 11.80
CA GLY A 205 -2.56 17.16 12.10
C GLY A 205 -3.07 17.85 13.37
N VAL A 206 -4.05 17.28 14.08
CA VAL A 206 -4.69 17.90 15.24
C VAL A 206 -4.40 17.11 16.52
N SER A 207 -4.76 15.83 16.55
CA SER A 207 -4.61 15.01 17.74
C SER A 207 -4.49 13.54 17.36
N THR A 208 -3.47 12.85 17.85
CA THR A 208 -3.35 11.40 17.75
C THR A 208 -2.94 10.83 19.09
N ALA A 209 -3.50 9.67 19.44
CA ALA A 209 -3.20 8.96 20.68
C ALA A 209 -3.04 7.48 20.39
N ARG A 210 -2.23 6.80 21.21
CA ARG A 210 -2.08 5.35 21.14
C ARG A 210 -3.43 4.66 21.43
N LEU A 211 -3.79 3.70 20.59
CA LEU A 211 -4.92 2.80 20.79
C LEU A 211 -4.48 1.58 21.60
N SER A 212 -5.45 0.85 22.17
CA SER A 212 -5.16 -0.32 23.00
C SER A 212 -4.50 -1.45 22.22
N GLY A 213 -3.53 -2.11 22.85
CA GLY A 213 -2.86 -3.28 22.31
C GLY A 213 -1.53 -2.98 21.61
N GLN A 214 -1.04 -4.01 20.91
CA GLN A 214 0.13 -3.98 20.05
C GLN A 214 -0.24 -4.65 18.73
N ALA A 215 0.38 -4.17 17.65
CA ALA A 215 0.38 -4.79 16.36
C ALA A 215 1.68 -5.61 16.18
N PRO A 216 1.71 -6.56 15.23
CA PRO A 216 2.92 -7.31 14.93
C PRO A 216 4.14 -6.42 14.67
N VAL A 217 5.34 -6.96 14.91
CA VAL A 217 6.61 -6.29 14.63
C VAL A 217 6.65 -5.82 13.18
N ASN A 218 7.05 -4.57 12.97
CA ASN A 218 7.14 -3.93 11.65
C ASN A 218 5.82 -3.97 10.86
N SER A 219 4.69 -3.67 11.50
CA SER A 219 3.38 -3.55 10.84
C SER A 219 3.39 -2.39 9.86
N GLU A 220 3.24 -2.68 8.57
CA GLU A 220 3.51 -1.76 7.45
C GLU A 220 2.22 -1.19 6.86
N ASN A 221 1.52 -1.94 6.00
CA ASN A 221 0.35 -1.41 5.29
C ASN A 221 -0.93 -1.63 6.10
N LEU A 222 -1.83 -0.64 6.07
CA LEU A 222 -3.16 -0.68 6.68
C LEU A 222 -4.24 -0.56 5.60
N ALA A 223 -5.38 -1.22 5.77
CA ALA A 223 -6.55 -1.06 4.91
C ALA A 223 -7.83 -1.14 5.72
N TYR A 224 -8.83 -0.34 5.38
CA TYR A 224 -10.17 -0.48 5.95
C TYR A 224 -11.05 -1.20 4.92
N TRP A 225 -11.76 -2.25 5.34
CA TRP A 225 -12.68 -2.98 4.48
C TRP A 225 -14.14 -2.60 4.83
N PRO A 226 -14.83 -1.80 3.99
CA PRO A 226 -16.18 -1.34 4.31
C PRO A 226 -17.24 -2.43 4.42
N ALA A 227 -17.07 -3.55 3.70
CA ALA A 227 -18.06 -4.62 3.70
C ALA A 227 -18.16 -5.36 5.04
N THR A 228 -17.04 -5.47 5.77
CA THR A 228 -16.99 -6.12 7.09
C THR A 228 -16.83 -5.13 8.24
N GLY A 229 -16.48 -3.87 7.95
CA GLY A 229 -16.25 -2.85 8.96
C GLY A 229 -14.94 -3.04 9.73
N GLU A 230 -13.94 -3.65 9.10
CA GLU A 230 -12.70 -4.07 9.74
C GLU A 230 -11.50 -3.26 9.26
N LEU A 231 -10.58 -3.00 10.19
CA LEU A 231 -9.21 -2.63 9.87
C LEU A 231 -8.41 -3.90 9.63
N TRP A 232 -7.68 -3.94 8.52
CA TRP A 232 -6.71 -4.96 8.16
C TRP A 232 -5.31 -4.36 8.20
N LEU A 233 -4.34 -5.15 8.67
CA LEU A 233 -2.94 -4.80 8.66
C LEU A 233 -2.07 -6.00 8.33
N ILE A 234 -0.92 -5.73 7.73
CA ILE A 234 0.12 -6.72 7.47
C ILE A 234 1.48 -6.17 7.88
N ASN A 235 2.35 -7.02 8.42
CA ASN A 235 3.72 -6.64 8.72
C ASN A 235 4.70 -6.96 7.59
N GLU A 236 5.88 -6.35 7.68
CA GLU A 236 6.96 -6.59 6.73
C GLU A 236 7.98 -7.67 7.11
N GLN A 237 7.84 -8.24 8.31
CA GLN A 237 8.81 -9.17 8.88
C GLN A 237 9.07 -10.38 7.97
N LEU A 238 10.34 -10.58 7.62
CA LEU A 238 10.77 -11.72 6.82
C LEU A 238 10.47 -13.02 7.59
N ARG A 239 9.84 -13.99 6.88
CA ARG A 239 9.48 -15.33 7.40
C ARG A 239 8.45 -15.35 8.55
N GLU A 240 7.97 -14.18 8.97
CA GLU A 240 6.96 -14.01 10.03
C GLU A 240 5.87 -13.03 9.56
N ARG A 241 5.42 -13.20 8.31
CA ARG A 241 4.33 -12.41 7.75
C ARG A 241 3.02 -12.79 8.43
N VAL A 242 2.41 -11.83 9.09
CA VAL A 242 1.14 -11.95 9.79
C VAL A 242 0.21 -10.89 9.23
N THR A 243 -0.99 -11.33 8.87
CA THR A 243 -2.13 -10.44 8.60
C THR A 243 -3.05 -10.46 9.81
N VAL A 244 -3.47 -9.30 10.28
CA VAL A 244 -4.40 -9.15 11.40
C VAL A 244 -5.59 -8.32 10.94
N HIS A 245 -6.78 -8.67 11.41
CA HIS A 245 -7.96 -7.84 11.24
C HIS A 245 -8.64 -7.57 12.59
N LEU A 246 -9.22 -6.38 12.72
CA LEU A 246 -9.87 -5.90 13.94
C LEU A 246 -11.14 -5.12 13.56
N PRO A 247 -12.26 -5.29 14.28
CA PRO A 247 -13.42 -4.44 14.06
C PRO A 247 -13.10 -2.97 14.33
N TRP A 248 -13.38 -2.10 13.36
CA TRP A 248 -13.10 -0.66 13.46
C TRP A 248 -13.76 0.01 14.68
N PRO A 249 -15.03 -0.28 15.02
CA PRO A 249 -15.66 0.32 16.19
C PRO A 249 -15.04 -0.13 17.51
N SER A 250 -14.64 -1.39 17.62
CA SER A 250 -13.97 -1.91 18.81
C SER A 250 -12.59 -1.26 19.02
N LEU A 251 -11.87 -0.98 17.92
CA LEU A 251 -10.55 -0.37 17.97
C LEU A 251 -10.61 1.14 18.24
N THR A 252 -11.53 1.85 17.59
CA THR A 252 -11.53 3.32 17.54
C THR A 252 -12.60 3.98 18.42
N GLY A 253 -13.59 3.20 18.90
CA GLY A 253 -14.79 3.71 19.55
C GLY A 253 -15.71 4.49 18.60
N ARG A 254 -15.53 4.35 17.28
CA ARG A 254 -16.24 5.10 16.23
C ARG A 254 -16.98 4.17 15.26
N PRO A 255 -18.14 4.58 14.74
CA PRO A 255 -18.85 3.82 13.72
C PRO A 255 -18.03 3.68 12.44
#